data_AF-A0A4P8NK57-F1
#
_entry.id   AF-A0A4P8NK57-F1
#
_cell.length_a   1.000
_cell.length_b   1.000
_cell.length_c   1.000
_cell.angle_alpha   90.00
_cell.angle_beta   90.00
_cell.angle_gamma   90.00
#
_symmetry.space_group_name_H-M   'P 1'
#
loop_
_entity.id
_entity.type
_entity.pdbx_description
1 polymer ?
#
loop_
_entity_poly.entity_id
_entity_poly.type
_entity_poly.pdbx_seq_one_letter_code
_entity_poly.pdbx_strand_id
1 'polypeptide(L)'
;MDRYINLVMVTTLCVMGCQGQLYGQTMGKQLYDKNVDTLHNRVRELEGTVIQLITQLQEMQGIQTVSNKGTKQTSAKRGFMFPGVSYNSENGLLALEPRPAPDAEVGFYVSLLNEAGATVLYDKTILFDDIQTNIGNAYDVTTGIFTCPLSGTYIFTLNLACEEGSYLQASIVKNKIDQVLKAICDHRKRKSAGGYYLYCGSTQNGGTAILSLTRGETVTVKKVWPSFGISTAAGNGYTTFSGYLLRPS
;
A
#
# COMPACT_ATOMS: atom_id res chain seq x y z
N MET A 1 -34.76 -41.92 35.44
CA MET A 1 -33.31 -42.14 35.21
C MET A 1 -32.78 -41.30 34.04
N ASP A 2 -33.59 -40.95 33.04
CA ASP A 2 -33.12 -40.29 31.81
C ASP A 2 -32.66 -38.83 31.94
N ARG A 3 -33.09 -38.09 32.98
CA ARG A 3 -32.60 -36.72 33.21
C ARG A 3 -31.21 -36.66 33.84
N TYR A 4 -30.78 -37.69 34.56
CA TYR A 4 -29.45 -37.75 35.16
C TYR A 4 -28.38 -38.17 34.15
N ILE A 5 -28.73 -39.04 33.19
CA ILE A 5 -27.81 -39.50 32.13
C ILE A 5 -27.45 -38.35 31.17
N ASN A 6 -28.42 -37.50 30.82
CA ASN A 6 -28.17 -36.35 29.95
C ASN A 6 -27.27 -35.29 30.62
N LEU A 7 -27.43 -35.05 31.93
CA LEU A 7 -26.61 -34.06 32.63
C LEU A 7 -25.15 -34.52 32.76
N VAL A 8 -24.91 -35.81 33.03
CA VAL A 8 -23.56 -36.39 33.13
C VAL A 8 -22.87 -36.45 31.76
N MET A 9 -23.59 -36.74 30.67
CA MET A 9 -23.00 -36.69 29.31
C MET A 9 -22.61 -35.28 28.88
N VAL A 10 -23.44 -34.27 29.17
CA VAL A 10 -23.17 -32.87 28.80
C VAL A 10 -21.97 -32.31 29.56
N THR A 11 -21.83 -32.61 30.86
CA THR A 11 -20.66 -32.17 31.64
C THR A 11 -19.37 -32.85 31.19
N THR A 12 -19.42 -34.14 30.84
CA THR A 12 -18.22 -34.89 30.41
C THR A 12 -17.72 -34.42 29.03
N LEU A 13 -18.64 -34.11 28.10
CA LEU A 13 -18.29 -33.52 26.80
C LEU A 13 -17.73 -32.10 26.91
N CYS A 14 -18.24 -31.29 27.86
CA CYS A 14 -17.78 -29.93 28.07
C CYS A 14 -16.34 -29.88 28.66
N VAL A 15 -16.02 -30.78 29.58
CA VAL A 15 -14.67 -30.90 30.17
C VAL A 15 -13.65 -31.37 29.14
N MET A 16 -14.00 -32.33 28.29
CA MET A 16 -13.12 -32.77 27.19
C MET A 16 -12.88 -31.68 26.14
N GLY A 17 -13.89 -30.86 25.84
CA GLY A 17 -13.74 -29.71 24.94
C GLY A 17 -12.81 -28.62 25.48
N CYS A 18 -12.91 -28.29 26.77
CA CYS A 18 -12.02 -27.32 27.42
C CYS A 18 -10.57 -27.82 27.53
N GLN A 19 -10.36 -29.11 27.84
CA GLN A 19 -9.02 -29.69 27.85
C GLN A 19 -8.38 -29.70 26.45
N GLY A 20 -9.14 -30.03 25.39
CA GLY A 20 -8.64 -29.98 24.02
C GLY A 20 -8.23 -28.59 23.55
N GLN A 21 -8.99 -27.54 23.93
CA GLN A 21 -8.65 -26.15 23.62
C GLN A 21 -7.41 -25.65 24.37
N LEU A 22 -7.26 -25.96 25.67
CA LEU A 22 -6.05 -25.62 26.42
C LEU A 22 -4.81 -26.35 25.89
N TYR A 23 -4.93 -27.63 25.55
CA TYR A 23 -3.82 -28.42 25.01
C TYR A 23 -3.36 -27.89 23.65
N GLY A 24 -4.29 -27.54 22.77
CA GLY A 24 -4.00 -26.92 21.47
C GLY A 24 -3.33 -25.55 21.58
N GLN A 25 -3.74 -24.70 22.53
CA GLN A 25 -3.10 -23.41 22.79
C GLN A 25 -1.68 -23.56 23.34
N THR A 26 -1.46 -24.51 24.24
CA THR A 26 -0.15 -24.76 24.86
C THR A 26 0.85 -25.28 23.83
N MET A 27 0.42 -26.22 22.98
CA MET A 27 1.26 -26.81 21.94
C MET A 27 1.57 -25.82 20.81
N GLY A 28 0.61 -24.96 20.44
CA GLY A 28 0.81 -23.87 19.48
C GLY A 28 1.83 -22.84 19.97
N LYS A 29 1.81 -22.49 21.27
CA LYS A 29 2.81 -21.62 21.89
C LYS A 29 4.21 -22.25 21.90
N GLN A 30 4.31 -23.53 22.26
CA GLN A 30 5.61 -24.24 22.25
C GLN A 30 6.22 -24.35 20.84
N LEU A 31 5.40 -24.57 19.81
CA LEU A 31 5.85 -24.59 18.41
C LEU A 31 6.30 -23.20 17.95
N TYR A 32 5.59 -22.15 18.34
CA TYR A 32 5.98 -20.77 18.06
C TYR A 32 7.32 -20.43 18.72
N ASP A 33 7.46 -20.71 20.03
CA ASP A 33 8.68 -20.44 20.80
C ASP A 33 9.89 -21.19 20.20
N LYS A 34 9.73 -22.47 19.85
CA LYS A 34 10.78 -23.26 19.19
C LYS A 34 11.20 -22.70 17.82
N ASN A 35 10.25 -22.20 17.04
CA ASN A 35 10.54 -21.58 15.75
C ASN A 35 11.27 -20.24 15.92
N VAL A 36 10.89 -19.46 16.93
CA VAL A 36 11.55 -18.19 17.29
C VAL A 36 12.99 -18.44 17.78
N ASP A 37 13.22 -19.46 18.60
CA ASP A 37 14.56 -19.83 19.05
C ASP A 37 15.44 -20.29 17.88
N THR A 38 14.86 -21.09 16.98
CA THR A 38 15.56 -21.55 15.77
C THR A 38 15.93 -20.37 14.87
N LEU A 39 15.03 -19.38 14.74
CA LEU A 39 15.29 -18.17 13.96
C LEU A 39 16.39 -17.31 14.59
N HIS A 40 16.34 -17.08 15.91
CA HIS A 40 17.38 -16.33 16.63
C HIS A 40 18.76 -16.98 16.51
N ASN A 41 18.83 -18.31 16.57
CA ASN A 41 20.10 -19.03 16.39
C ASN A 41 20.67 -18.86 14.97
N ARG A 42 19.81 -18.92 13.93
CA ARG A 42 20.23 -18.67 12.54
C ARG A 42 20.66 -17.23 12.30
N VAL A 43 20.01 -16.26 12.94
CA VAL A 43 20.42 -14.85 12.88
C VAL A 43 21.79 -14.66 13.50
N ARG A 44 22.07 -15.24 14.66
CA ARG A 44 23.41 -15.17 15.29
C ARG A 44 24.49 -15.80 14.42
N GLU A 45 24.20 -16.92 13.77
CA GLU A 45 25.15 -17.59 12.86
C GLU A 45 25.44 -16.72 11.63
N LEU A 46 24.41 -16.09 11.05
CA LEU A 46 24.55 -15.11 9.97
C LEU A 46 25.35 -13.87 10.40
N GLU A 47 25.06 -13.31 11.58
CA GLU A 47 25.81 -12.18 12.15
C GLU A 47 27.29 -12.52 12.32
N GLY A 48 27.61 -13.72 12.84
CA GLY A 48 28.98 -14.20 12.94
C GLY A 48 29.68 -14.33 11.59
N THR A 49 28.99 -14.84 10.58
CA THR A 49 29.52 -14.99 9.22
C THR A 49 29.78 -13.63 8.57
N VAL A 50 28.87 -12.66 8.76
CA VAL A 50 29.03 -11.29 8.25
C VAL A 50 30.22 -10.60 8.89
N ILE A 51 30.41 -10.73 10.21
CA ILE A 51 31.58 -10.17 10.90
C ILE A 51 32.87 -10.78 10.35
N GLN A 52 32.92 -12.10 10.15
CA GLN A 52 34.10 -12.75 9.57
C GLN A 52 34.40 -12.25 8.15
N LEU A 53 33.38 -12.11 7.30
CA LEU A 53 33.54 -11.57 5.94
C LEU A 53 34.00 -10.10 5.96
N ILE A 54 33.48 -9.28 6.88
CA ILE A 54 33.93 -7.90 7.05
C ILE A 54 35.40 -7.86 7.45
N THR A 55 35.83 -8.69 8.40
CA THR A 55 37.25 -8.77 8.82
C THR A 55 38.15 -9.20 7.65
N GLN A 56 37.75 -10.21 6.87
CA GLN A 56 38.48 -10.64 5.67
C GLN A 56 38.56 -9.53 4.61
N LEU A 57 37.47 -8.79 4.38
CA LEU A 57 37.45 -7.65 3.46
C LEU A 57 38.37 -6.52 3.95
N GLN A 58 38.38 -6.26 5.26
CA GLN A 58 39.26 -5.24 5.86
C GLN A 58 40.74 -5.63 5.76
N GLU A 59 41.07 -6.91 5.94
CA GLU A 59 42.43 -7.46 5.75
C GLU A 59 42.88 -7.37 4.28
N MET A 60 41.99 -7.63 3.32
CA MET A 60 42.30 -7.48 1.89
C MET A 60 42.45 -6.02 1.46
N GLN A 61 41.81 -5.07 2.15
CA GLN A 61 41.80 -3.65 1.77
C GLN A 61 42.84 -2.78 2.50
N GLY A 62 43.49 -3.27 3.57
CA GLY A 62 44.60 -2.56 4.23
C GLY A 62 44.22 -1.22 4.87
N ILE A 63 42.98 -1.04 5.35
CA ILE A 63 42.49 0.22 5.92
C ILE A 63 42.48 0.15 7.45
N GLN A 64 43.32 0.96 8.10
CA GLN A 64 43.26 1.29 9.53
C GLN A 64 42.11 2.28 9.82
N THR A 65 41.47 2.11 10.98
CA THR A 65 40.32 2.91 11.45
C THR A 65 40.69 4.38 11.71
N VAL A 66 39.86 5.30 11.21
CA VAL A 66 39.82 6.69 11.71
C VAL A 66 38.45 6.96 12.32
N SER A 67 38.45 6.99 13.65
CA SER A 67 37.46 7.72 14.45
C SER A 67 37.58 9.21 14.14
N ASN A 68 36.48 9.90 13.89
CA ASN A 68 36.51 11.36 13.96
C ASN A 68 35.25 11.94 14.62
N LYS A 69 35.47 12.52 15.81
CA LYS A 69 34.59 13.44 16.52
C LYS A 69 34.55 14.76 15.76
N GLY A 70 33.39 15.42 15.78
CA GLY A 70 33.11 16.57 14.91
C GLY A 70 33.88 17.85 15.23
N THR A 71 33.85 18.79 14.27
CA THR A 71 33.97 20.24 14.51
C THR A 71 33.27 21.01 13.39
N LYS A 72 32.68 22.16 13.74
CA LYS A 72 31.83 23.07 12.93
C LYS A 72 32.66 24.04 12.05
N GLN A 73 31.92 24.79 11.21
CA GLN A 73 32.25 25.98 10.38
C GLN A 73 32.58 25.64 8.92
N THR A 74 32.14 26.35 7.86
CA THR A 74 31.43 27.64 7.69
C THR A 74 30.93 27.72 6.23
N SER A 75 30.02 28.67 6.00
CA SER A 75 29.34 29.02 4.74
C SER A 75 30.22 29.27 3.51
N ALA A 76 29.77 28.79 2.34
CA ALA A 76 29.95 29.47 1.05
C ALA A 76 28.80 29.10 0.09
N LYS A 77 27.91 30.07 -0.19
CA LYS A 77 26.94 30.00 -1.29
C LYS A 77 27.72 29.94 -2.60
N ARG A 78 27.65 28.83 -3.33
CA ARG A 78 28.01 28.76 -4.75
C ARG A 78 26.73 28.70 -5.57
N GLY A 79 26.54 29.69 -6.43
CA GLY A 79 25.42 29.75 -7.37
C GLY A 79 25.49 28.58 -8.34
N PHE A 80 24.33 27.97 -8.60
CA PHE A 80 24.16 26.96 -9.62
C PHE A 80 23.82 27.64 -10.94
N MET A 81 24.65 27.40 -11.96
CA MET A 81 24.46 27.83 -13.34
C MET A 81 23.74 26.70 -14.09
N PHE A 82 22.59 26.99 -14.70
CA PHE A 82 21.90 26.05 -15.58
C PHE A 82 22.57 26.03 -16.97
N PRO A 83 22.75 24.87 -17.61
CA PRO A 83 23.23 24.80 -18.99
C PRO A 83 22.08 25.19 -19.93
N GLY A 84 22.28 26.24 -20.74
CA GLY A 84 21.32 26.66 -21.78
C GLY A 84 21.28 28.14 -22.13
N VAL A 85 22.05 29.01 -21.47
CA VAL A 85 22.07 30.45 -21.78
C VAL A 85 23.25 30.78 -22.68
N SER A 86 23.00 31.06 -23.96
CA SER A 86 23.91 31.82 -24.82
C SER A 86 23.49 33.29 -24.81
N TYR A 87 24.47 34.19 -24.69
CA TYR A 87 24.24 35.64 -24.64
C TYR A 87 24.65 36.28 -25.97
N ASN A 88 23.75 37.01 -26.61
CA ASN A 88 24.05 37.88 -27.76
C ASN A 88 24.01 39.35 -27.29
N SER A 89 25.12 40.07 -27.47
CA SER A 89 25.36 41.38 -26.83
C SER A 89 24.77 42.59 -27.53
N GLU A 90 23.81 42.44 -28.46
CA GLU A 90 23.48 43.58 -29.35
C GLU A 90 22.01 44.00 -29.48
N ASN A 91 20.98 43.26 -29.02
CA ASN A 91 19.59 43.75 -29.15
C ASN A 91 18.63 43.15 -28.09
N GLY A 92 18.79 43.56 -26.82
CA GLY A 92 18.15 42.96 -25.64
C GLY A 92 16.62 43.02 -25.50
N LEU A 93 15.86 42.43 -26.43
CA LEU A 93 14.50 41.95 -26.19
C LEU A 93 14.36 40.54 -26.81
N LEU A 94 14.58 39.50 -26.00
CA LEU A 94 14.19 38.15 -26.35
C LEU A 94 12.69 38.04 -26.11
N ALA A 95 11.93 37.76 -27.17
CA ALA A 95 10.56 37.31 -27.04
C ALA A 95 10.58 36.08 -26.11
N LEU A 96 9.96 36.21 -24.94
CA LEU A 96 9.62 35.06 -24.13
C LEU A 96 8.76 34.16 -25.04
N GLU A 97 9.23 32.95 -25.34
CA GLU A 97 8.29 31.94 -25.85
C GLU A 97 7.10 31.93 -24.89
N PRO A 98 5.84 31.91 -25.39
CA PRO A 98 4.67 31.97 -24.54
C PRO A 98 4.81 30.88 -23.48
N ARG A 99 5.05 31.28 -22.23
CA ARG A 99 4.99 30.36 -21.10
C ARG A 99 3.61 29.71 -21.20
N PRO A 100 3.50 28.37 -21.24
CA PRO A 100 2.20 27.72 -21.21
C PRO A 100 1.40 28.27 -20.02
N ALA A 101 0.11 28.50 -20.26
CA ALA A 101 -0.85 29.22 -19.43
C ALA A 101 -0.68 29.01 -17.89
N PRO A 102 -1.04 30.00 -17.06
CA PRO A 102 -0.84 29.96 -15.62
C PRO A 102 -1.37 28.66 -14.99
N ASP A 103 -0.47 27.96 -14.29
CA ASP A 103 -0.65 27.07 -13.14
C ASP A 103 -1.89 26.17 -13.15
N ALA A 104 -2.09 25.42 -14.24
CA ALA A 104 -3.04 24.32 -14.25
C ALA A 104 -2.52 23.13 -13.41
N GLU A 105 -2.42 23.30 -12.10
CA GLU A 105 -2.06 22.23 -11.18
C GLU A 105 -3.32 21.48 -10.75
N VAL A 106 -3.32 20.17 -11.00
CA VAL A 106 -4.39 19.27 -10.56
C VAL A 106 -3.73 18.04 -9.98
N GLY A 107 -4.08 17.71 -8.74
CA GLY A 107 -3.48 16.58 -8.07
C GLY A 107 -4.24 16.21 -6.82
N PHE A 108 -4.48 14.92 -6.61
CA PHE A 108 -5.09 14.43 -5.39
C PHE A 108 -4.38 13.17 -4.89
N TYR A 109 -4.42 12.99 -3.58
CA TYR A 109 -4.00 11.79 -2.88
C TYR A 109 -5.00 11.58 -1.75
N VAL A 110 -5.64 10.41 -1.78
CA VAL A 110 -6.70 10.02 -0.85
C VAL A 110 -6.50 8.58 -0.40
N SER A 111 -6.96 8.26 0.80
CA SER A 111 -6.93 6.91 1.36
C SER A 111 -8.21 6.56 2.11
N LEU A 112 -8.33 5.30 2.52
CA LEU A 112 -9.35 4.88 3.46
C LEU A 112 -8.94 5.23 4.89
N LEU A 113 -9.81 5.97 5.61
CA LEU A 113 -9.56 6.46 6.96
C LEU A 113 -9.70 5.37 8.02
N ASN A 114 -10.83 4.65 7.98
CA ASN A 114 -11.24 3.76 9.07
C ASN A 114 -10.28 2.60 9.28
N GLU A 115 -9.71 2.45 10.49
CA GLU A 115 -8.81 1.35 10.84
C GLU A 115 -9.44 -0.04 10.64
N ALA A 116 -10.75 -0.19 10.81
CA ALA A 116 -11.45 -1.45 10.57
C ALA A 116 -11.64 -1.77 9.06
N GLY A 117 -11.15 -0.88 8.19
CA GLY A 117 -11.35 -0.94 6.76
C GLY A 117 -12.72 -0.43 6.31
N ALA A 118 -12.95 -0.51 5.00
CA ALA A 118 -14.20 -0.10 4.37
C ALA A 118 -14.89 -1.29 3.72
N THR A 119 -16.20 -1.41 3.93
CA THR A 119 -17.02 -2.41 3.24
C THR A 119 -17.19 -2.03 1.77
N VAL A 120 -16.77 -2.92 0.87
CA VAL A 120 -16.86 -2.73 -0.57
C VAL A 120 -17.78 -3.78 -1.20
N LEU A 121 -18.85 -3.29 -1.83
CA LEU A 121 -19.84 -4.08 -2.53
C LEU A 121 -19.50 -4.18 -4.03
N TYR A 122 -19.97 -5.26 -4.67
CA TYR A 122 -19.78 -5.45 -6.11
C TYR A 122 -20.37 -4.28 -6.92
N ASP A 123 -19.62 -3.84 -7.93
CA ASP A 123 -19.97 -2.74 -8.84
C ASP A 123 -20.24 -1.39 -8.13
N LYS A 124 -19.81 -1.25 -6.88
CA LYS A 124 -19.81 0.02 -6.15
C LYS A 124 -18.44 0.69 -6.21
N THR A 125 -18.48 2.02 -6.23
CA THR A 125 -17.30 2.88 -6.09
C THR A 125 -16.76 2.75 -4.67
N ILE A 126 -15.43 2.63 -4.55
CA ILE A 126 -14.73 2.71 -3.26
C ILE A 126 -14.63 4.19 -2.90
N LEU A 127 -15.15 4.56 -1.75
CA LEU A 127 -15.11 5.94 -1.24
C LEU A 127 -13.86 6.10 -0.37
N PHE A 128 -12.93 6.94 -0.81
CA PHE A 128 -11.72 7.26 -0.05
C PHE A 128 -11.99 8.53 0.74
N ASP A 129 -12.18 8.37 2.04
CA ASP A 129 -12.69 9.38 2.98
C ASP A 129 -11.61 10.19 3.70
N ASP A 130 -10.34 9.77 3.61
CA ASP A 130 -9.20 10.53 4.10
C ASP A 130 -8.53 11.30 2.95
N ILE A 131 -8.56 12.63 3.01
CA ILE A 131 -7.98 13.52 1.99
C ILE A 131 -6.69 14.13 2.53
N GLN A 132 -5.56 13.75 1.96
CA GLN A 132 -4.28 14.41 2.26
C GLN A 132 -3.98 15.54 1.27
N THR A 133 -4.34 15.37 0.00
CA THR A 133 -4.17 16.40 -1.04
C THR A 133 -5.35 16.39 -2.01
N ASN A 134 -5.84 17.57 -2.41
CA ASN A 134 -6.87 17.72 -3.45
C ASN A 134 -6.74 19.08 -4.18
N ILE A 135 -5.58 19.32 -4.78
CA ILE A 135 -5.29 20.52 -5.56
C ILE A 135 -6.20 20.54 -6.80
N GLY A 136 -6.87 21.68 -7.01
CA GLY A 136 -7.87 21.84 -8.06
C GLY A 136 -9.26 21.30 -7.70
N ASN A 137 -9.45 20.74 -6.49
CA ASN A 137 -10.72 20.22 -5.97
C ASN A 137 -11.46 19.29 -6.96
N ALA A 138 -10.69 18.47 -7.67
CA ALA A 138 -11.20 17.61 -8.73
C ALA A 138 -11.71 16.25 -8.22
N TYR A 139 -11.31 15.84 -7.01
CA TYR A 139 -11.81 14.64 -6.35
C TYR A 139 -12.94 14.99 -5.37
N ASP A 140 -14.06 14.29 -5.48
CA ASP A 140 -15.20 14.38 -4.56
C ASP A 140 -15.24 13.16 -3.64
N VAL A 141 -15.01 13.40 -2.35
CA VAL A 141 -14.98 12.38 -1.28
C VAL A 141 -16.32 11.70 -1.05
N THR A 142 -17.42 12.40 -1.29
CA THR A 142 -18.77 11.88 -1.03
C THR A 142 -19.19 10.85 -2.08
N THR A 143 -18.66 10.99 -3.30
CA THR A 143 -18.98 10.12 -4.44
C THR A 143 -17.84 9.18 -4.82
N GLY A 144 -16.61 9.49 -4.39
CA GLY A 144 -15.39 8.79 -4.76
C GLY A 144 -14.95 9.04 -6.20
N ILE A 145 -15.40 10.15 -6.79
CA ILE A 145 -15.24 10.46 -8.22
C ILE A 145 -14.21 11.56 -8.41
N PHE A 146 -13.21 11.30 -9.24
CA PHE A 146 -12.40 12.34 -9.86
C PHE A 146 -13.10 12.84 -11.13
N THR A 147 -13.31 14.16 -11.24
CA THR A 147 -13.85 14.80 -12.45
C THR A 147 -12.78 15.68 -13.07
N CYS A 148 -12.40 15.37 -14.31
CA CYS A 148 -11.35 16.07 -15.04
C CYS A 148 -11.67 17.58 -15.17
N PRO A 149 -10.97 18.49 -14.48
CA PRO A 149 -11.26 19.92 -14.56
C PRO A 149 -10.67 20.56 -15.82
N LEU A 150 -9.62 19.95 -16.38
CA LEU A 150 -8.87 20.44 -17.54
C LEU A 150 -8.45 19.28 -18.43
N SER A 151 -8.70 19.40 -19.74
CA SER A 151 -8.25 18.39 -20.71
C SER A 151 -6.74 18.21 -20.70
N GLY A 152 -6.27 16.96 -20.73
CA GLY A 152 -4.84 16.67 -20.68
C GLY A 152 -4.52 15.21 -20.43
N THR A 153 -3.23 14.94 -20.24
CA THR A 153 -2.71 13.63 -19.83
C THR A 153 -2.57 13.59 -18.31
N TYR A 154 -3.15 12.58 -17.69
CA TYR A 154 -3.16 12.35 -16.25
C TYR A 154 -2.50 11.03 -15.90
N ILE A 155 -1.88 10.98 -14.73
CA ILE A 155 -1.37 9.75 -14.13
C ILE A 155 -2.25 9.41 -12.95
N PHE A 156 -2.68 8.15 -12.86
CA PHE A 156 -3.43 7.63 -11.72
C PHE A 156 -2.73 6.41 -11.15
N THR A 157 -2.63 6.34 -9.83
CA THR A 157 -2.05 5.21 -9.09
C THR A 157 -3.07 4.69 -8.08
N LEU A 158 -3.16 3.37 -8.00
CA LEU A 158 -3.99 2.66 -7.04
C LEU A 158 -3.11 1.67 -6.28
N ASN A 159 -3.15 1.72 -4.96
CA ASN A 159 -2.63 0.64 -4.10
C ASN A 159 -3.83 0.00 -3.40
N LEU A 160 -3.97 -1.32 -3.55
CA LEU A 160 -5.12 -2.06 -3.05
C LEU A 160 -4.70 -3.03 -1.95
N ALA A 161 -5.25 -2.82 -0.76
CA ALA A 161 -5.13 -3.72 0.37
C ALA A 161 -6.52 -4.13 0.87
N CYS A 162 -6.58 -5.24 1.58
CA CYS A 162 -7.82 -5.81 2.10
C CYS A 162 -7.57 -6.48 3.44
N GLU A 163 -8.60 -6.43 4.29
CA GLU A 163 -8.56 -7.00 5.62
C GLU A 163 -8.49 -8.52 5.59
N GLU A 164 -8.05 -9.09 6.71
CA GLU A 164 -7.99 -10.53 6.89
C GLU A 164 -9.33 -11.21 6.56
N GLY A 165 -9.27 -12.31 5.80
CA GLY A 165 -10.45 -13.03 5.35
C GLY A 165 -11.10 -12.46 4.09
N SER A 166 -10.64 -11.31 3.59
CA SER A 166 -11.20 -10.68 2.38
C SER A 166 -10.48 -11.09 1.10
N TYR A 167 -11.23 -11.04 0.00
CA TYR A 167 -10.71 -11.02 -1.37
C TYR A 167 -11.31 -9.81 -2.06
N LEU A 168 -10.48 -8.96 -2.63
CA LEU A 168 -10.91 -7.73 -3.28
C LEU A 168 -10.21 -7.61 -4.63
N GLN A 169 -10.99 -7.46 -5.69
CA GLN A 169 -10.49 -7.03 -6.99
C GLN A 169 -11.17 -5.73 -7.35
N ALA A 170 -10.35 -4.69 -7.54
CA ALA A 170 -10.81 -3.36 -7.91
C ALA A 170 -10.22 -2.95 -9.27
N SER A 171 -10.89 -2.02 -9.94
CA SER A 171 -10.36 -1.39 -11.15
C SER A 171 -10.50 0.11 -11.08
N ILE A 172 -9.52 0.82 -11.62
CA ILE A 172 -9.73 2.19 -12.11
C ILE A 172 -10.69 2.10 -13.30
N VAL A 173 -11.76 2.88 -13.28
CA VAL A 173 -12.81 2.93 -14.29
C VAL A 173 -12.94 4.36 -14.81
N LYS A 174 -12.69 4.54 -16.11
CA LYS A 174 -12.92 5.79 -16.83
C LYS A 174 -14.37 5.83 -17.33
N ASN A 175 -15.04 6.98 -17.14
CA ASN A 175 -16.41 7.25 -17.59
C ASN A 175 -17.43 6.16 -17.22
N LYS A 176 -17.25 5.51 -16.06
CA LYS A 176 -18.10 4.43 -15.53
C LYS A 176 -18.13 3.14 -16.38
N ILE A 177 -17.38 3.05 -17.48
CA ILE A 177 -17.43 1.92 -18.42
C ILE A 177 -16.05 1.25 -18.56
N ASP A 178 -15.01 2.04 -18.80
CA ASP A 178 -13.72 1.50 -19.25
C ASP A 178 -12.84 1.12 -18.06
N GLN A 179 -12.65 -0.18 -17.84
CA GLN A 179 -11.70 -0.70 -16.84
C GLN A 179 -10.27 -0.57 -17.35
N VAL A 180 -9.49 0.34 -16.77
CA VAL A 180 -8.16 0.71 -17.26
C VAL A 180 -7.04 -0.03 -16.54
N LEU A 181 -7.16 -0.18 -15.23
CA LEU A 181 -6.13 -0.79 -14.37
C LEU A 181 -6.82 -1.64 -13.31
N LYS A 182 -6.48 -2.93 -13.26
CA LYS A 182 -7.01 -3.87 -12.27
C LYS A 182 -5.98 -4.12 -11.17
N ALA A 183 -6.46 -4.14 -9.93
CA ALA A 183 -5.72 -4.50 -8.75
C ALA A 183 -6.45 -5.63 -7.99
N ILE A 184 -5.70 -6.49 -7.31
CA ILE A 184 -6.17 -7.64 -6.53
C ILE A 184 -5.48 -7.60 -5.17
N CYS A 185 -6.28 -7.83 -4.13
CA CYS A 185 -5.85 -8.25 -2.82
C CYS A 185 -6.51 -9.58 -2.46
N ASP A 186 -5.70 -10.56 -2.07
CA ASP A 186 -6.16 -11.84 -1.52
C ASP A 186 -5.55 -12.04 -0.14
N HIS A 187 -6.39 -11.90 0.88
CA HIS A 187 -6.04 -12.13 2.28
C HIS A 187 -6.94 -13.20 2.90
N ARG A 188 -7.50 -14.10 2.08
CA ARG A 188 -8.41 -15.15 2.54
C ARG A 188 -7.70 -16.17 3.42
N LYS A 189 -8.45 -16.76 4.34
CA LYS A 189 -8.05 -17.99 5.04
C LYS A 189 -8.48 -19.20 4.21
N ARG A 190 -7.60 -20.18 4.05
CA ARG A 190 -7.98 -21.48 3.48
C ARG A 190 -8.08 -22.51 4.59
N LYS A 191 -9.15 -23.31 4.58
CA LYS A 191 -9.20 -24.51 5.42
C LYS A 191 -8.18 -25.51 4.89
N SER A 192 -7.27 -25.92 5.76
CA SER A 192 -6.44 -27.10 5.55
C SER A 192 -7.30 -28.36 5.52
N ALA A 193 -6.75 -29.43 4.94
CA ALA A 193 -7.38 -30.76 4.93
C ALA A 193 -7.70 -31.29 6.34
N GLY A 194 -7.02 -30.80 7.38
CA GLY A 194 -7.26 -31.12 8.79
C GLY A 194 -8.27 -30.21 9.51
N GLY A 195 -8.98 -29.32 8.79
CA GLY A 195 -10.01 -28.45 9.37
C GLY A 195 -9.50 -27.15 10.01
N TYR A 196 -8.18 -26.95 10.12
CA TYR A 196 -7.57 -25.70 10.60
C TYR A 196 -7.56 -24.63 9.50
N TYR A 197 -7.83 -23.37 9.84
CA TYR A 197 -7.63 -22.26 8.92
C TYR A 197 -6.14 -21.92 8.86
N LEU A 198 -5.52 -22.12 7.70
CA LEU A 198 -4.15 -21.70 7.44
C LEU A 198 -4.17 -20.36 6.71
N TYR A 199 -3.23 -19.48 7.08
CA TYR A 199 -2.90 -18.30 6.30
C TYR A 199 -2.25 -18.79 4.99
N CYS A 200 -3.02 -18.81 3.92
CA CYS A 200 -2.42 -18.76 2.58
C CYS A 200 -1.92 -17.33 2.40
N GLY A 201 -0.64 -17.17 2.04
CA GLY A 201 0.05 -15.87 2.06
C GLY A 201 -0.76 -14.71 1.51
N SER A 202 -0.56 -13.53 2.09
CA SER A 202 -1.23 -12.30 1.67
C SER A 202 -0.66 -11.84 0.33
N THR A 203 -1.53 -11.61 -0.65
CA THR A 203 -1.15 -10.90 -1.88
C THR A 203 -1.85 -9.56 -1.91
N GLN A 204 -1.08 -8.51 -2.18
CA GLN A 204 -1.55 -7.16 -2.38
C GLN A 204 -0.84 -6.65 -3.62
N ASN A 205 -1.56 -5.94 -4.48
CA ASN A 205 -0.94 -5.26 -5.61
C ASN A 205 -1.52 -3.85 -5.76
N GLY A 206 -0.80 -3.08 -6.56
CA GLY A 206 -1.21 -1.78 -7.03
C GLY A 206 -0.73 -1.60 -8.46
N GLY A 207 -1.00 -0.44 -9.03
CA GLY A 207 -0.47 -0.10 -10.33
C GLY A 207 -0.73 1.36 -10.69
N THR A 208 -0.22 1.72 -11.87
CA THR A 208 -0.31 3.07 -12.39
C THR A 208 -0.85 3.02 -13.82
N ALA A 209 -1.76 3.92 -14.15
CA ALA A 209 -2.29 4.13 -15.49
C ALA A 209 -2.07 5.57 -15.94
N ILE A 210 -1.73 5.74 -17.22
CA ILE A 210 -1.64 7.05 -17.86
C ILE A 210 -2.85 7.19 -18.78
N LEU A 211 -3.64 8.24 -18.57
CA LEU A 211 -4.91 8.46 -19.26
C LEU A 211 -4.94 9.83 -19.92
N SER A 212 -5.37 9.88 -21.18
CA SER A 212 -5.83 11.13 -21.79
C SER A 212 -7.29 11.36 -21.41
N LEU A 213 -7.55 12.51 -20.78
CA LEU A 213 -8.87 12.91 -20.32
C LEU A 213 -9.28 14.22 -20.99
N THR A 214 -10.55 14.31 -21.36
CA THR A 214 -11.23 15.57 -21.73
C THR A 214 -11.90 16.15 -20.49
N ARG A 215 -11.99 17.48 -20.40
CA ARG A 215 -12.72 18.16 -19.32
C ARG A 215 -14.13 17.55 -19.15
N GLY A 216 -14.48 17.23 -17.90
CA GLY A 216 -15.74 16.60 -17.52
C GLY A 216 -15.74 15.06 -17.53
N GLU A 217 -14.73 14.41 -18.12
CA GLU A 217 -14.58 12.96 -17.99
C GLU A 217 -14.29 12.55 -16.54
N THR A 218 -14.71 11.35 -16.16
CA THR A 218 -14.65 10.89 -14.77
C THR A 218 -13.77 9.68 -14.60
N VAL A 219 -13.11 9.58 -13.45
CA VAL A 219 -12.30 8.42 -13.05
C VAL A 219 -12.71 7.99 -11.65
N THR A 220 -12.94 6.69 -11.48
CA THR A 220 -13.39 6.09 -10.22
C THR A 220 -12.65 4.79 -9.95
N VAL A 221 -12.67 4.31 -8.71
CA VAL A 221 -12.21 2.95 -8.38
C VAL A 221 -13.43 2.12 -8.00
N LYS A 222 -13.68 1.01 -8.70
CA LYS A 222 -14.83 0.14 -8.43
C LYS A 222 -14.40 -1.29 -8.15
N LYS A 223 -15.14 -2.01 -7.31
CA LYS A 223 -15.00 -3.48 -7.20
C LYS A 223 -15.56 -4.14 -8.46
N VAL A 224 -14.74 -4.96 -9.12
CA VAL A 224 -15.06 -5.55 -10.43
C VAL A 224 -15.24 -7.06 -10.43
N TRP A 225 -14.95 -7.74 -9.31
CA TRP A 225 -15.17 -9.17 -9.19
C TRP A 225 -16.41 -9.49 -8.34
N PRO A 226 -17.40 -10.23 -8.87
CA PRO A 226 -18.66 -10.49 -8.18
C PRO A 226 -18.56 -11.59 -7.12
N SER A 227 -17.60 -12.52 -7.22
CA SER A 227 -17.47 -13.58 -6.22
C SER A 227 -17.02 -13.04 -4.87
N PHE A 228 -17.33 -13.79 -3.81
CA PHE A 228 -17.03 -13.48 -2.42
C PHE A 228 -17.83 -12.31 -1.82
N GLY A 229 -18.89 -11.84 -2.50
CA GLY A 229 -19.93 -11.01 -1.89
C GLY A 229 -19.40 -9.69 -1.34
N ILE A 230 -19.30 -9.59 -0.01
CA ILE A 230 -18.79 -8.42 0.71
C ILE A 230 -17.28 -8.57 0.90
N SER A 231 -16.52 -7.56 0.50
CA SER A 231 -15.07 -7.48 0.76
C SER A 231 -14.80 -6.30 1.68
N THR A 232 -13.81 -6.42 2.55
CA THR A 232 -13.35 -5.29 3.37
C THR A 232 -11.99 -4.82 2.84
N ALA A 233 -11.96 -3.62 2.28
CA ALA A 233 -10.71 -2.95 1.88
C ALA A 233 -9.99 -2.43 3.13
N ALA A 234 -8.67 -2.56 3.19
CA ALA A 234 -7.91 -2.18 4.38
C ALA A 234 -7.78 -0.66 4.48
N GLY A 235 -8.03 -0.12 5.67
CA GLY A 235 -7.99 1.32 5.92
C GLY A 235 -6.63 1.81 6.39
N ASN A 236 -6.61 2.87 7.20
CA ASN A 236 -5.39 3.42 7.82
C ASN A 236 -4.25 3.68 6.81
N GLY A 237 -4.58 4.20 5.63
CA GLY A 237 -3.60 4.49 4.58
C GLY A 237 -3.08 3.29 3.77
N TYR A 238 -3.53 2.05 4.03
CA TYR A 238 -3.12 0.88 3.24
C TYR A 238 -3.71 0.88 1.83
N THR A 239 -4.98 1.28 1.70
CA THR A 239 -5.65 1.40 0.40
C THR A 239 -5.69 2.87 -0.01
N THR A 240 -5.02 3.20 -1.11
CA THR A 240 -4.80 4.58 -1.54
C THR A 240 -5.13 4.75 -3.02
N PHE A 241 -5.70 5.90 -3.36
CA PHE A 241 -5.93 6.31 -4.74
C PHE A 241 -5.38 7.72 -4.94
N SER A 242 -4.61 7.92 -6.00
CA SER A 242 -4.00 9.20 -6.28
C SER A 242 -3.96 9.47 -7.78
N GLY A 243 -3.93 10.73 -8.15
CA GLY A 243 -3.65 11.10 -9.53
C GLY A 243 -3.32 12.57 -9.69
N TYR A 244 -2.65 12.91 -10.78
CA TYR A 244 -2.23 14.28 -11.07
C TYR A 244 -2.13 14.53 -12.58
N LEU A 245 -2.25 15.80 -12.95
CA LEU A 245 -2.07 16.25 -14.32
C LEU A 245 -0.57 16.20 -14.68
N LEU A 246 -0.23 15.42 -15.69
CA LEU A 246 1.11 15.40 -16.27
C LEU A 246 1.31 16.56 -17.24
N ARG A 247 0.32 16.80 -18.11
CA ARG A 247 0.39 17.85 -19.13
C ARG A 247 -1.00 18.25 -19.64
N PRO A 248 -1.36 19.55 -19.64
CA PRO A 248 -2.54 20.05 -20.34
C PRO A 248 -2.50 19.76 -21.85
N SER A 249 -3.66 19.55 -22.48
CA SER A 249 -3.81 19.37 -23.94
C SER A 249 -4.44 20.58 -24.61
#